data_AF-A0A5E3WWV6-F1
#
_entry.id   AF-A0A5E3WWV6-F1
#
_cell.length_a   1.000
_cell.length_b   1.000
_cell.length_c   1.000
_cell.angle_alpha   90.00
_cell.angle_beta   90.00
_cell.angle_gamma   90.00
#
_symmetry.space_group_name_H-M   'P 1'
#
loop_
_entity.id
_entity.type
_entity.pdbx_description
1 polymer ?
#
loop_
_entity_poly.entity_id
_entity_poly.type
_entity_poly.pdbx_seq_one_letter_code
_entity_poly.pdbx_strand_id
1 'polypeptide(L)'
;MVPVVMTGPSREEQPRLTITGQQRQTILNAFEEGHYVMGITILGGLCNSNGYQPDYPLIRQLLYLSLYPHEPIKDSMDGSDLQRATFPTLAATEAANLLLGTLADRLSPSHLLPALPSYPAIGELPSASPPRINHDTSISKVVIMAERLAHCRACWDVLKQDFVSPLRTERRTLPGSPTKRSDMGSRSGSTTSPHIVGSRSWFTLHWLLQLFEKDEQEAERTTGVRYSPLLLTQIPNRLSEQKKKWDATVPLDIAFFCAERGERQDEAQRLFSLLCNLTCSAEFDGPMFVNSLATRFYPGYDYAETVISILPETTRFAVCCALLALPTRGEARGRARKQPIARRKKANSIGNEGAPPDSPTMSVVNSNPAILRPPSEIVDLLKSTWGDEADALVVKFHLLHSYLDLRHPVPVGENDVDWENMLRTGAMDQIVEATFASRQDLMDYLLAKLATCS
;
A
#
# COMPACT_ATOMS: atom_id res chain seq x y z
N MET A 1 -35.77 0.69 -14.42
CA MET A 1 -35.75 2.17 -14.49
C MET A 1 -34.37 2.61 -14.02
N VAL A 2 -33.51 3.07 -14.94
CA VAL A 2 -32.18 3.59 -14.60
C VAL A 2 -32.38 5.00 -14.03
N PRO A 3 -31.89 5.32 -12.82
CA PRO A 3 -32.02 6.67 -12.28
C PRO A 3 -31.24 7.63 -13.18
N VAL A 4 -31.94 8.62 -13.73
CA VAL A 4 -31.33 9.75 -14.44
C VAL A 4 -30.56 10.54 -13.37
N VAL A 5 -29.25 10.37 -13.34
CA VAL A 5 -28.35 11.17 -12.50
C VAL A 5 -28.43 12.60 -13.02
N MET A 6 -29.20 13.45 -12.33
CA MET A 6 -29.14 14.89 -12.55
C MET A 6 -27.76 15.35 -12.13
N THR A 7 -26.88 15.58 -13.11
CA THR A 7 -25.63 16.30 -12.92
C THR A 7 -25.98 17.67 -12.36
N GLY A 8 -25.74 17.87 -11.07
CA GLY A 8 -25.90 19.16 -10.42
C GLY A 8 -25.08 20.24 -11.14
N PRO A 9 -25.43 21.53 -10.97
CA PRO A 9 -24.74 22.62 -11.61
C PRO A 9 -23.24 22.52 -11.29
N SER A 10 -22.42 22.41 -12.34
CA SER A 10 -20.97 22.43 -12.26
C SER A 10 -20.55 23.59 -11.38
N ARG A 11 -20.02 23.27 -10.20
CA ARG A 11 -19.52 24.24 -9.22
C ARG A 11 -18.56 25.16 -9.97
N GLU A 12 -18.94 26.43 -10.13
CA GLU A 12 -18.10 27.44 -10.80
C GLU A 12 -16.69 27.33 -10.23
N GLU A 13 -15.73 26.90 -11.04
CA GLU A 13 -14.33 26.84 -10.66
C GLU A 13 -13.90 28.27 -10.35
N GLN A 14 -13.84 28.62 -9.06
CA GLN A 14 -13.29 29.90 -8.63
C GLN A 14 -11.92 30.06 -9.30
N PRO A 15 -11.64 31.24 -9.91
CA PRO A 15 -10.42 31.45 -10.66
C PRO A 15 -9.23 31.16 -9.74
N ARG A 16 -8.45 30.14 -10.11
CA ARG A 16 -7.23 29.75 -9.37
C ARG A 16 -6.34 30.98 -9.28
N LEU A 17 -6.10 31.46 -8.05
CA LEU A 17 -5.19 32.57 -7.83
C LEU A 17 -3.79 32.12 -8.25
N THR A 18 -3.32 32.67 -9.37
CA THR A 18 -2.00 32.38 -9.90
C THR A 18 -0.95 33.13 -9.08
N ILE A 19 0.09 32.42 -8.67
CA ILE A 19 1.26 33.02 -8.04
C ILE A 19 1.83 34.10 -8.97
N THR A 20 2.21 35.25 -8.44
CA THR A 20 2.89 36.24 -9.27
C THR A 20 4.22 35.65 -9.72
N GLY A 21 4.65 35.94 -10.95
CA GLY A 21 5.93 35.42 -11.46
C GLY A 21 7.11 35.71 -10.53
N GLN A 22 7.06 36.86 -9.84
CA GLN A 22 8.03 37.26 -8.82
C GLN A 22 8.02 36.34 -7.60
N GLN A 23 6.85 36.03 -7.01
CA GLN A 23 6.76 35.14 -5.85
C GLN A 23 7.27 33.74 -6.16
N ARG A 24 6.94 33.21 -7.35
CA ARG A 24 7.44 31.91 -7.80
C ARG A 24 8.96 31.94 -7.94
N GLN A 25 9.50 32.98 -8.57
CA GLN A 25 10.95 33.12 -8.71
C GLN A 25 11.65 33.23 -7.37
N THR A 26 11.08 33.92 -6.38
CA THR A 26 11.64 34.01 -5.03
C THR A 26 11.74 32.64 -4.36
N ILE A 27 10.71 31.80 -4.46
CA ILE A 27 10.73 30.44 -3.89
C ILE A 27 11.79 29.58 -4.60
N LEU A 28 11.85 29.64 -5.93
CA LEU A 28 12.83 28.89 -6.72
C LEU A 28 14.27 29.33 -6.41
N ASN A 29 14.54 30.63 -6.34
CA ASN A 29 15.84 31.18 -5.96
C ASN A 29 16.23 30.72 -4.55
N ALA A 30 15.30 30.74 -3.58
CA ALA A 30 15.57 30.25 -2.24
C ALA A 30 15.96 28.77 -2.22
N PHE A 31 15.34 27.93 -3.07
CA PHE A 31 15.68 26.51 -3.18
C PHE A 31 16.99 26.25 -3.96
N GLU A 32 17.34 27.13 -4.90
CA GLU A 32 18.63 27.13 -5.60
C GLU A 32 19.79 27.52 -4.68
N GLU A 33 19.57 28.51 -3.81
CA GLU A 33 20.57 29.01 -2.86
C GLU A 33 20.70 28.16 -1.58
N GLY A 34 19.87 27.13 -1.42
CA GLY A 34 19.87 26.27 -0.21
C GLY A 34 19.07 26.84 0.97
N HIS A 35 18.40 27.97 0.79
CA HIS A 35 17.49 28.60 1.75
C HIS A 35 16.11 27.92 1.79
N TYR A 36 16.09 26.59 1.92
CA TYR A 36 14.87 25.78 1.84
C TYR A 36 13.79 26.19 2.84
N VAL A 37 14.16 26.42 4.11
CA VAL A 37 13.21 26.82 5.16
C VAL A 37 12.49 28.12 4.77
N MET A 38 13.25 29.13 4.32
CA MET A 38 12.69 30.40 3.86
C MET A 38 11.73 30.21 2.68
N GLY A 39 12.13 29.44 1.66
CA GLY A 39 11.28 29.16 0.51
C GLY A 39 9.99 28.41 0.88
N ILE A 40 10.08 27.44 1.80
CA ILE A 40 8.92 26.68 2.33
C ILE A 40 8.00 27.61 3.13
N THR A 41 8.55 28.50 3.96
CA THR A 41 7.76 29.49 4.72
C THR A 41 7.01 30.44 3.79
N ILE A 42 7.66 30.96 2.74
CA ILE A 42 7.01 31.80 1.74
C ILE A 42 5.89 31.02 1.03
N LEU A 43 6.18 29.78 0.59
CA LEU A 43 5.19 28.92 -0.05
C LEU A 43 3.98 28.66 0.86
N GLY A 44 4.21 28.31 2.12
CA GLY A 44 3.16 28.11 3.12
C GLY A 44 2.33 29.37 3.35
N GLY A 45 2.98 30.54 3.41
CA GLY A 45 2.31 31.84 3.49
C GLY A 45 1.33 32.07 2.33
N LEU A 46 1.78 31.83 1.09
CA LEU A 46 0.94 31.96 -0.11
C LEU A 46 -0.24 30.98 -0.11
N CYS A 47 0.01 29.73 0.26
CA CYS A 47 -1.05 28.72 0.38
C CYS A 47 -2.09 29.13 1.43
N ASN A 48 -1.67 29.72 2.55
CA ASN A 48 -2.54 30.12 3.66
C ASN A 48 -3.32 31.40 3.36
N SER A 49 -2.68 32.45 2.86
CA SER A 49 -3.31 33.77 2.71
C SER A 49 -4.12 33.92 1.42
N ASN A 50 -3.68 33.28 0.34
CA ASN A 50 -4.19 33.58 -1.02
C ASN A 50 -4.89 32.38 -1.66
N GLY A 51 -5.17 31.30 -0.91
CA GLY A 51 -5.73 30.07 -1.47
C GLY A 51 -4.87 29.45 -2.58
N TYR A 52 -3.58 29.79 -2.64
CA TYR A 52 -2.68 29.32 -3.68
C TYR A 52 -2.50 27.81 -3.58
N GLN A 53 -2.59 27.15 -4.74
CA GLN A 53 -2.39 25.72 -4.90
C GLN A 53 -1.02 25.47 -5.55
N PRO A 54 -0.07 24.80 -4.86
CA PRO A 54 1.26 24.55 -5.40
C PRO A 54 1.19 23.69 -6.66
N ASP A 55 2.04 23.98 -7.63
CA ASP A 55 2.16 23.12 -8.82
C ASP A 55 2.83 21.77 -8.47
N TYR A 56 2.66 20.79 -9.34
CA TYR A 56 3.19 19.43 -9.12
C TYR A 56 4.72 19.41 -8.91
N PRO A 57 5.55 20.20 -9.63
CA PRO A 57 6.97 20.30 -9.36
C PRO A 57 7.29 20.75 -7.92
N LEU A 58 6.59 21.73 -7.37
CA LEU A 58 6.80 22.18 -5.99
C LEU A 58 6.40 21.09 -4.98
N ILE A 59 5.29 20.39 -5.21
CA ILE A 59 4.88 19.25 -4.35
C ILE A 59 5.96 18.17 -4.36
N ARG A 60 6.51 17.83 -5.54
CA ARG A 60 7.62 16.87 -5.65
C ARG A 60 8.87 17.35 -4.92
N GLN A 61 9.20 18.64 -4.98
CA GLN A 61 10.34 19.19 -4.25
C GLN A 61 10.14 19.08 -2.73
N LEU A 62 8.95 19.38 -2.21
CA LEU A 62 8.63 19.16 -0.80
C LEU A 62 8.74 17.69 -0.40
N LEU A 63 8.25 16.76 -1.23
CA LEU A 63 8.38 15.31 -1.01
C LEU A 63 9.83 14.84 -1.04
N TYR A 64 10.66 15.39 -1.94
CA TYR A 64 12.09 15.09 -1.94
C TYR A 64 12.77 15.58 -0.65
N LEU A 65 12.43 16.80 -0.21
CA LEU A 65 12.95 17.36 1.03
C LEU A 65 12.50 16.54 2.24
N SER A 66 11.26 16.04 2.29
CA SER A 66 10.79 15.19 3.40
C SER A 66 11.56 13.88 3.53
N LEU A 67 12.01 13.32 2.41
CA LEU A 67 12.75 12.05 2.35
C LEU A 67 14.26 12.19 2.57
N TYR A 68 14.78 13.41 2.64
CA TYR A 68 16.23 13.64 2.59
C TYR A 68 16.98 13.10 3.83
N PRO A 69 18.00 12.24 3.68
CA PRO A 69 19.37 12.63 3.97
C PRO A 69 19.90 13.24 5.28
N HIS A 70 19.24 13.36 6.44
CA HIS A 70 19.95 13.95 7.60
C HIS A 70 20.80 12.95 8.34
N GLU A 71 22.06 12.79 7.92
CA GLU A 71 23.09 12.23 8.80
C GLU A 71 23.80 13.40 9.49
N PRO A 72 24.07 13.32 10.81
CA PRO A 72 24.96 14.28 11.44
C PRO A 72 26.29 14.15 10.73
N ILE A 73 26.66 15.19 9.97
CA ILE A 73 27.93 15.26 9.26
C ILE A 73 28.99 15.17 10.35
N LYS A 74 29.60 13.99 10.55
CA LYS A 74 30.81 13.89 11.35
C LYS A 74 31.81 14.83 10.70
N ASP A 75 32.26 15.84 11.45
CA ASP A 75 33.06 17.00 11.03
C ASP A 75 34.29 16.64 10.19
N SER A 76 34.09 16.24 8.93
CA SER A 76 35.16 16.12 7.97
C SER A 76 35.40 17.52 7.44
N MET A 77 36.39 18.21 8.00
CA MET A 77 36.75 19.60 7.71
C MET A 77 37.29 19.82 6.27
N ASP A 78 37.33 18.81 5.40
CA ASP A 78 38.12 18.84 4.16
C ASP A 78 37.31 19.07 2.86
N GLY A 79 36.10 19.64 2.93
CA GLY A 79 35.27 19.87 1.73
C GLY A 79 34.76 21.30 1.66
N SER A 80 34.93 21.95 0.50
CA SER A 80 34.53 23.35 0.24
C SER A 80 33.15 23.68 0.82
N ASP A 81 33.11 24.56 1.82
CA ASP A 81 31.91 24.95 2.57
C ASP A 81 30.74 25.41 1.68
N LEU A 82 31.06 25.97 0.51
CA LEU A 82 30.08 26.47 -0.45
C LEU A 82 29.14 25.38 -1.01
N GLN A 83 29.62 24.14 -1.19
CA GLN A 83 28.75 23.06 -1.67
C GLN A 83 27.87 22.50 -0.56
N ARG A 84 28.28 22.62 0.71
CA ARG A 84 27.48 22.15 1.85
C ARG A 84 26.28 23.03 2.13
N ALA A 85 26.39 24.33 1.85
CA ALA A 85 25.30 25.29 2.04
C ALA A 85 24.03 24.97 1.22
N THR A 86 24.14 24.13 0.17
CA THR A 86 23.02 23.76 -0.70
C THR A 86 22.39 22.39 -0.39
N PHE A 87 22.78 21.71 0.69
CA PHE A 87 22.11 20.48 1.09
C PHE A 87 20.92 20.77 2.00
N PRO A 88 19.80 20.04 1.84
CA PRO A 88 18.69 20.13 2.78
C PRO A 88 19.14 19.88 4.21
N THR A 89 18.75 20.76 5.13
CA THR A 89 19.01 20.64 6.57
C THR A 89 17.84 19.92 7.27
N LEU A 90 18.06 19.46 8.51
CA LEU A 90 16.98 18.85 9.31
C LEU A 90 15.77 19.78 9.42
N ALA A 91 16.01 21.07 9.69
CA ALA A 91 14.98 22.10 9.74
C ALA A 91 14.21 22.24 8.41
N ALA A 92 14.88 22.07 7.26
CA ALA A 92 14.20 22.09 5.96
C ALA A 92 13.24 20.91 5.79
N THR A 93 13.63 19.72 6.26
CA THR A 93 12.77 18.53 6.22
C THR A 93 11.61 18.62 7.19
N GLU A 94 11.82 19.12 8.40
CA GLU A 94 10.73 19.39 9.34
C GLU A 94 9.74 20.42 8.77
N ALA A 95 10.24 21.50 8.17
CA ALA A 95 9.40 22.49 7.51
C ALA A 95 8.63 21.90 6.32
N ALA A 96 9.27 21.03 5.52
CA ALA A 96 8.62 20.35 4.41
C ALA A 96 7.53 19.39 4.89
N ASN A 97 7.79 18.62 5.96
CA ASN A 97 6.81 17.73 6.57
C ASN A 97 5.60 18.51 7.09
N LEU A 98 5.85 19.60 7.82
CA LEU A 98 4.78 20.46 8.34
C LEU A 98 3.91 21.04 7.23
N LEU A 99 4.53 21.54 6.15
CA LEU A 99 3.80 22.09 5.02
C LEU A 99 3.02 21.00 4.27
N LEU A 100 3.61 19.83 4.03
CA LEU A 100 2.93 18.70 3.37
C LEU A 100 1.71 18.23 4.16
N GLY A 101 1.80 18.16 5.49
CA GLY A 101 0.67 17.85 6.37
C GLY A 101 -0.44 18.91 6.25
N THR A 102 -0.06 20.19 6.34
CA THR A 102 -1.00 21.32 6.17
C THR A 102 -1.70 21.30 4.80
N LEU A 103 -0.98 20.92 3.74
CA LEU A 103 -1.54 20.79 2.39
C LEU A 103 -2.51 19.60 2.32
N ALA A 104 -2.19 18.45 2.93
CA ALA A 104 -3.08 17.29 2.97
C ALA A 104 -4.40 17.59 3.68
N ASP A 105 -4.37 18.39 4.75
CA ASP A 105 -5.58 18.83 5.47
C ASP A 105 -6.44 19.76 4.60
N ARG A 106 -5.82 20.71 3.90
CA ARG A 106 -6.53 21.80 3.22
C ARG A 106 -6.94 21.51 1.78
N LEU A 107 -6.12 20.79 1.01
CA LEU A 107 -6.34 20.57 -0.41
C LEU A 107 -6.99 19.21 -0.70
N SER A 108 -7.70 19.10 -1.82
CA SER A 108 -8.28 17.80 -2.24
C SER A 108 -7.15 16.84 -2.63
N PRO A 109 -7.27 15.54 -2.33
CA PRO A 109 -6.32 14.50 -2.77
C PRO A 109 -6.12 14.51 -4.29
N SER A 110 -7.18 14.81 -5.05
CA SER A 110 -7.16 14.94 -6.52
C SER A 110 -6.21 16.02 -7.04
N HIS A 111 -5.81 16.98 -6.21
CA HIS A 111 -4.82 18.00 -6.55
C HIS A 111 -3.39 17.58 -6.15
N LEU A 112 -3.23 16.87 -5.04
CA LEU A 112 -1.91 16.53 -4.49
C LEU A 112 -1.32 15.26 -5.10
N LEU A 113 -2.13 14.20 -5.23
CA LEU A 113 -1.66 12.89 -5.69
C LEU A 113 -1.18 12.86 -7.15
N PRO A 114 -1.70 13.67 -8.10
CA PRO A 114 -1.15 13.72 -9.45
C PRO A 114 0.30 14.25 -9.54
N ALA A 115 0.84 14.82 -8.46
CA ALA A 115 2.26 15.14 -8.39
C ALA A 115 3.15 13.88 -8.35
N LEU A 116 2.57 12.75 -7.93
CA LEU A 116 3.17 11.43 -7.94
C LEU A 116 2.74 10.62 -9.17
N PRO A 117 3.56 9.64 -9.60
CA PRO A 117 3.19 8.80 -10.72
C PRO A 117 2.02 7.90 -10.37
N SER A 118 1.20 7.60 -11.36
CA SER A 118 0.07 6.68 -11.29
C SER A 118 0.07 5.76 -12.50
N TYR A 119 -0.58 4.60 -12.38
CA TYR A 119 -0.89 3.77 -13.52
C TYR A 119 -2.08 4.36 -14.29
N PRO A 120 -2.09 4.28 -15.63
CA PRO A 120 -3.21 4.77 -16.43
C PRO A 120 -4.50 4.02 -16.07
N ALA A 121 -5.67 4.61 -16.34
CA ALA A 121 -6.93 3.90 -16.14
C ALA A 121 -7.03 2.69 -17.10
N ILE A 122 -7.95 1.77 -16.80
CA ILE A 122 -8.13 0.56 -17.62
C ILE A 122 -8.61 0.98 -19.02
N GLY A 123 -7.84 0.64 -20.06
CA GLY A 123 -8.13 1.00 -21.44
C GLY A 123 -7.50 2.32 -21.91
N GLU A 124 -6.90 3.10 -21.01
CA GLU A 124 -6.13 4.28 -21.38
C GLU A 124 -4.71 3.91 -21.80
N LEU A 125 -4.20 4.62 -22.81
CA LEU A 125 -2.78 4.53 -23.16
C LEU A 125 -1.94 5.09 -22.01
N PRO A 126 -0.73 4.54 -21.76
CA PRO A 126 0.20 5.15 -20.84
C PRO A 126 0.39 6.62 -21.24
N SER A 127 0.03 7.52 -20.32
CA SER A 127 0.26 8.95 -20.55
C SER A 127 1.74 9.12 -20.90
N ALA A 128 2.02 9.82 -22.01
CA ALA A 128 3.39 10.07 -22.43
C ALA A 128 4.12 10.65 -21.23
N SER A 129 5.26 10.03 -20.87
CA SER A 129 6.05 10.50 -19.74
C SER A 129 6.24 12.01 -19.89
N PRO A 130 6.06 12.81 -18.82
CA PRO A 130 6.21 14.25 -18.92
C PRO A 130 7.53 14.55 -19.62
N PRO A 131 7.53 15.45 -20.64
CA PRO A 131 8.72 15.71 -21.43
C PRO A 131 9.86 16.00 -20.48
N ARG A 132 10.97 15.28 -20.65
CA ARG A 132 12.17 15.55 -19.85
C ARG A 132 12.55 16.99 -20.13
N ILE A 133 12.41 17.82 -19.10
CA ILE A 133 12.88 19.19 -19.17
C ILE A 133 14.39 19.08 -19.32
N ASN A 134 14.92 19.46 -20.49
CA ASN A 134 16.37 19.56 -20.68
C ASN A 134 16.85 20.63 -19.72
N HIS A 135 17.33 20.19 -18.56
CA HIS A 135 17.81 21.07 -17.53
C HIS A 135 19.13 21.67 -18.01
N ASP A 136 19.12 22.95 -18.34
CA ASP A 136 20.34 23.71 -18.55
C ASP A 136 21.15 23.73 -17.23
N THR A 137 22.46 23.91 -17.33
CA THR A 137 23.44 23.65 -16.26
C THR A 137 23.27 24.44 -14.94
N SER A 138 22.27 25.33 -14.84
CA SER A 138 22.01 26.16 -13.66
C SER A 138 20.94 25.63 -12.69
N ILE A 139 20.31 24.49 -12.96
CA ILE A 139 19.16 24.03 -12.15
C ILE A 139 19.61 23.34 -10.86
N SER A 140 19.01 23.73 -9.73
CA SER A 140 19.26 23.15 -8.40
C SER A 140 19.23 21.62 -8.42
N LYS A 141 20.20 20.99 -7.74
CA LYS A 141 20.25 19.54 -7.58
C LYS A 141 18.98 18.98 -6.96
N VAL A 142 18.34 19.73 -6.06
CA VAL A 142 17.07 19.34 -5.44
C VAL A 142 15.95 19.23 -6.47
N VAL A 143 15.86 20.18 -7.40
CA VAL A 143 14.86 20.17 -8.48
C VAL A 143 15.07 18.95 -9.38
N ILE A 144 16.32 18.69 -9.78
CA ILE A 144 16.68 17.54 -10.61
C ILE A 144 16.33 16.22 -9.91
N MET A 145 16.59 16.13 -8.61
CA MET A 145 16.29 14.91 -7.84
C MET A 145 14.79 14.76 -7.58
N ALA A 146 14.07 15.85 -7.33
CA ALA A 146 12.62 15.85 -7.17
C ALA A 146 11.90 15.43 -8.45
N GLU A 147 12.41 15.79 -9.63
CA GLU A 147 11.88 15.31 -10.92
C GLU A 147 11.96 13.78 -11.06
N ARG A 148 12.88 13.10 -10.35
CA ARG A 148 12.91 11.63 -10.35
C ARG A 148 11.65 11.01 -9.75
N LEU A 149 10.96 11.72 -8.85
CA LEU A 149 9.66 11.28 -8.31
C LEU A 149 8.64 11.12 -9.44
N ALA A 150 8.65 12.02 -10.43
CA ALA A 150 7.75 11.97 -11.60
C ALA A 150 7.96 10.73 -12.48
N HIS A 151 9.12 10.08 -12.34
CA HIS A 151 9.53 8.93 -13.13
C HIS A 151 9.49 7.61 -12.34
N CYS A 152 9.00 7.63 -11.11
CA CYS A 152 8.76 6.39 -10.38
C CYS A 152 7.64 5.59 -11.05
N ARG A 153 7.60 4.28 -10.83
CA ARG A 153 6.57 3.44 -11.43
C ARG A 153 5.25 3.56 -10.68
N ALA A 154 5.32 3.70 -9.37
CA ALA A 154 4.18 3.96 -8.49
C ALA A 154 4.61 4.85 -7.31
N CYS A 155 3.66 5.47 -6.62
CA CYS A 155 3.95 6.23 -5.40
C CYS A 155 4.68 5.40 -4.33
N TRP A 156 4.44 4.08 -4.28
CA TRP A 156 5.05 3.17 -3.31
C TRP A 156 6.57 3.05 -3.44
N ASP A 157 7.13 3.30 -4.64
CA ASP A 157 8.58 3.23 -4.85
C ASP A 157 9.34 4.28 -4.03
N VAL A 158 8.67 5.41 -3.74
CA VAL A 158 9.22 6.52 -2.95
C VAL A 158 9.47 6.11 -1.50
N LEU A 159 8.78 5.08 -1.02
CA LEU A 159 8.90 4.61 0.36
C LEU A 159 10.14 3.74 0.59
N LYS A 160 10.77 3.23 -0.46
CA LYS A 160 11.90 2.30 -0.35
C LYS A 160 13.09 2.93 0.37
N GLN A 161 13.82 2.11 1.11
CA GLN A 161 15.10 2.53 1.66
C GLN A 161 16.03 3.05 0.55
N ASP A 162 16.76 4.11 0.87
CA ASP A 162 17.73 4.76 -0.03
C ASP A 162 17.13 5.33 -1.33
N PHE A 163 15.80 5.50 -1.40
CA PHE A 163 15.15 6.17 -2.53
C PHE A 163 15.78 7.54 -2.81
N VAL A 164 15.94 8.35 -1.76
CA VAL A 164 16.84 9.50 -1.76
C VAL A 164 18.17 9.08 -1.18
N SER A 165 19.14 8.82 -2.06
CA SER A 165 20.53 8.66 -1.64
C SER A 165 21.08 10.00 -1.18
N PRO A 166 21.84 10.06 -0.06
CA PRO A 166 22.58 11.27 0.28
C PRO A 166 23.39 11.68 -0.93
N LEU A 167 23.40 12.97 -1.25
CA LEU A 167 24.29 13.51 -2.26
C LEU A 167 25.72 13.32 -1.77
N ARG A 168 26.25 12.11 -1.97
CA ARG A 168 27.65 11.83 -1.73
C ARG A 168 28.38 12.81 -2.63
N THR A 169 29.27 13.60 -2.04
CA THR A 169 30.31 14.27 -2.80
C THR A 169 30.99 13.13 -3.53
N GLU A 170 30.65 12.91 -4.79
CA GLU A 170 31.36 11.98 -5.65
C GLU A 170 32.80 12.42 -5.49
N ARG A 171 33.59 11.64 -4.74
CA ARG A 171 35.03 11.81 -4.73
C ARG A 171 35.36 11.53 -6.17
N ARG A 172 35.50 12.59 -6.97
CA ARG A 172 35.93 12.54 -8.35
C ARG A 172 37.24 11.78 -8.28
N THR A 173 37.19 10.49 -8.56
CA THR A 173 38.37 9.68 -8.73
C THR A 173 39.07 10.34 -9.90
N LEU A 174 40.20 10.99 -9.61
CA LEU A 174 40.96 11.74 -10.59
C LEU A 174 41.10 10.88 -11.86
N PRO A 175 40.77 11.42 -13.04
CA PRO A 175 40.87 10.67 -14.30
C PRO A 175 42.33 10.30 -14.48
N GLY A 176 42.66 9.03 -14.25
CA GLY A 176 44.04 8.54 -14.35
C GLY A 176 44.49 7.53 -13.29
N SER A 177 43.72 7.25 -12.23
CA SER A 177 44.10 6.15 -11.31
C SER A 177 43.83 4.78 -11.98
N PRO A 178 44.86 4.03 -12.39
CA PRO A 178 44.71 2.74 -13.02
C PRO A 178 44.68 1.68 -11.91
N THR A 179 43.65 1.70 -11.06
CA THR A 179 43.61 0.72 -9.97
C THR A 179 42.20 0.27 -9.66
N LYS A 180 42.06 -1.06 -9.80
CA LYS A 180 40.97 -1.93 -9.38
C LYS A 180 39.70 -1.82 -10.22
N ARG A 181 39.62 -2.76 -11.18
CA ARG A 181 38.39 -3.51 -11.49
C ARG A 181 37.53 -3.56 -10.24
N SER A 182 36.41 -2.86 -10.30
CA SER A 182 35.40 -2.75 -9.26
C SER A 182 35.16 -4.13 -8.66
N ASP A 183 35.79 -4.33 -7.51
CA ASP A 183 35.42 -5.35 -6.56
C ASP A 183 34.05 -4.92 -6.04
N MET A 184 33.00 -5.37 -6.71
CA MET A 184 31.65 -5.46 -6.14
C MET A 184 31.60 -6.44 -4.95
N GLY A 185 32.74 -6.96 -4.50
CA GLY A 185 32.90 -7.75 -3.29
C GLY A 185 33.05 -6.87 -2.06
N SER A 186 32.25 -7.21 -1.06
CA SER A 186 32.45 -6.84 0.35
C SER A 186 31.97 -5.45 0.79
N ARG A 187 30.72 -5.10 0.44
CA ARG A 187 29.86 -4.55 1.50
C ARG A 187 29.65 -5.68 2.50
N SER A 188 30.40 -5.63 3.60
CA SER A 188 30.30 -6.48 4.79
C SER A 188 28.88 -7.00 5.05
N GLY A 189 28.62 -8.22 4.57
CA GLY A 189 27.95 -9.33 5.27
C GLY A 189 26.52 -9.21 5.80
N SER A 190 25.93 -8.02 6.00
CA SER A 190 24.53 -7.93 6.39
C SER A 190 23.67 -7.96 5.13
N THR A 191 23.35 -9.16 4.66
CA THR A 191 22.25 -9.41 3.71
C THR A 191 20.90 -9.14 4.39
N THR A 192 20.78 -8.03 5.11
CA THR A 192 19.49 -7.51 5.54
C THR A 192 18.71 -7.25 4.26
N SER A 193 17.61 -7.99 4.10
CA SER A 193 16.66 -7.77 3.02
C SER A 193 16.40 -6.25 2.90
N PRO A 194 16.38 -5.69 1.68
CA PRO A 194 16.14 -4.26 1.51
C PRO A 194 14.85 -3.89 2.24
N HIS A 195 14.92 -2.91 3.15
CA HIS A 195 13.75 -2.52 3.93
C HIS A 195 12.64 -2.04 2.99
N ILE A 196 11.45 -2.61 3.16
CA ILE A 196 10.26 -2.31 2.35
C ILE A 196 9.91 -0.82 2.49
N VAL A 197 9.96 -0.30 3.73
CA VAL A 197 9.84 1.12 4.06
C VAL A 197 11.16 1.61 4.67
N GLY A 198 11.75 2.64 4.08
CA GLY A 198 12.93 3.31 4.61
C GLY A 198 12.64 4.04 5.91
N SER A 199 13.63 4.14 6.80
CA SER A 199 13.48 4.79 8.12
C SER A 199 13.04 6.26 8.05
N ARG A 200 13.26 6.94 6.92
CA ARG A 200 12.84 8.33 6.69
C ARG A 200 11.52 8.45 5.94
N SER A 201 10.98 7.35 5.44
CA SER A 201 9.79 7.35 4.60
C SER A 201 8.49 7.21 5.41
N TRP A 202 8.58 7.10 6.74
CA TRP A 202 7.40 6.97 7.61
C TRP A 202 6.45 8.16 7.51
N PHE A 203 6.98 9.40 7.52
CA PHE A 203 6.16 10.59 7.31
C PHE A 203 5.45 10.53 5.94
N THR A 204 6.18 10.16 4.88
CA THR A 204 5.61 10.04 3.53
C THR A 204 4.54 8.96 3.44
N LEU A 205 4.72 7.81 4.10
CA LEU A 205 3.69 6.78 4.20
C LEU A 205 2.45 7.32 4.91
N HIS A 206 2.60 7.96 6.07
CA HIS A 206 1.49 8.55 6.81
C HIS A 206 0.73 9.59 5.97
N TRP A 207 1.47 10.46 5.27
CA TRP A 207 0.91 11.46 4.36
C TRP A 207 0.12 10.83 3.20
N LEU A 208 0.65 9.77 2.58
CA LEU A 208 -0.06 9.02 1.53
C LEU A 208 -1.36 8.40 2.06
N LEU A 209 -1.32 7.75 3.21
CA LEU A 209 -2.50 7.12 3.84
C LEU A 209 -3.58 8.17 4.12
N GLN A 210 -3.20 9.33 4.68
CA GLN A 210 -4.11 10.43 4.93
C GLN A 210 -4.81 10.92 3.65
N LEU A 211 -4.08 11.02 2.54
CA LEU A 211 -4.66 11.43 1.25
C LEU A 211 -5.63 10.39 0.69
N PHE A 212 -5.29 9.10 0.77
CA PHE A 212 -6.18 8.03 0.31
C PHE A 212 -7.45 7.90 1.17
N GLU A 213 -7.34 8.07 2.48
CA GLU A 213 -8.52 8.07 3.37
C GLU A 213 -9.44 9.26 3.09
N LYS A 214 -8.86 10.44 2.87
CA LYS A 214 -9.63 11.63 2.49
C LYS A 214 -10.33 11.43 1.13
N ASP A 215 -9.66 10.80 0.18
CA ASP A 215 -10.21 10.45 -1.13
C ASP A 215 -11.34 9.43 -1.02
N GLU A 216 -11.18 8.40 -0.18
CA GLU A 216 -12.23 7.43 0.13
C GLU A 216 -13.48 8.11 0.73
N GLN A 217 -13.31 9.02 1.69
CA GLN A 217 -14.44 9.75 2.26
C GLN A 217 -15.12 10.66 1.24
N GLU A 218 -14.36 11.25 0.30
CA GLU A 218 -14.92 12.04 -0.81
C GLU A 218 -15.72 11.17 -1.77
N ALA A 219 -15.18 10.01 -2.15
CA ALA A 219 -15.85 9.03 -2.98
C ALA A 219 -17.12 8.46 -2.34
N GLU A 220 -17.10 8.16 -1.03
CA GLU A 220 -18.28 7.69 -0.28
C GLU A 220 -19.39 8.75 -0.29
N ARG A 221 -19.07 10.02 -0.04
CA ARG A 221 -20.04 11.12 -0.08
C ARG A 221 -20.65 11.31 -1.47
N THR A 222 -19.87 11.12 -2.54
CA THR A 222 -20.33 11.37 -3.92
C THR A 222 -21.05 10.16 -4.53
N THR A 223 -20.56 8.95 -4.28
CA THR A 223 -21.02 7.72 -4.97
C THR A 223 -21.78 6.76 -4.05
N GLY A 224 -21.70 6.93 -2.73
CA GLY A 224 -22.21 5.98 -1.75
C GLY A 224 -21.36 4.72 -1.56
N VAL A 225 -20.26 4.57 -2.30
CA VAL A 225 -19.34 3.43 -2.18
C VAL A 225 -18.04 3.88 -1.53
N ARG A 226 -17.67 3.24 -0.44
CA ARG A 226 -16.48 3.56 0.34
C ARG A 226 -15.24 2.84 -0.22
N TYR A 227 -14.53 3.49 -1.13
CA TYR A 227 -13.18 3.12 -1.58
C TYR A 227 -12.46 4.36 -2.12
N SER A 228 -11.13 4.33 -2.22
CA SER A 228 -10.34 5.42 -2.82
C SER A 228 -10.07 5.15 -4.32
N PRO A 229 -10.67 5.92 -5.26
CA PRO A 229 -10.33 5.83 -6.67
C PRO A 229 -8.85 6.17 -6.95
N LEU A 230 -8.28 7.12 -6.22
CA LEU A 230 -6.88 7.49 -6.40
C LEU A 230 -5.92 6.38 -5.97
N LEU A 231 -6.23 5.66 -4.89
CA LEU A 231 -5.47 4.46 -4.50
C LEU A 231 -5.54 3.38 -5.60
N LEU A 232 -6.70 3.19 -6.23
CA LEU A 232 -6.86 2.24 -7.33
C LEU A 232 -5.96 2.59 -8.54
N THR A 233 -5.70 3.87 -8.78
CA THR A 233 -4.72 4.28 -9.82
C THR A 233 -3.27 3.91 -9.45
N GLN A 234 -2.99 3.63 -8.19
CA GLN A 234 -1.67 3.20 -7.70
C GLN A 234 -1.49 1.67 -7.74
N ILE A 235 -2.53 0.93 -8.13
CA ILE A 235 -2.46 -0.51 -8.35
C ILE A 235 -2.06 -0.79 -9.82
N PRO A 236 -1.00 -1.59 -10.07
CA PRO A 236 -0.59 -1.98 -11.41
C PRO A 236 -1.74 -2.52 -12.26
N ASN A 237 -1.72 -2.19 -13.56
CA ASN A 237 -2.68 -2.70 -14.55
C ASN A 237 -2.41 -4.16 -14.95
N ARG A 238 -2.08 -5.02 -13.97
CA ARG A 238 -2.15 -6.46 -14.17
C ARG A 238 -3.60 -6.86 -14.05
N LEU A 239 -4.19 -7.12 -15.22
CA LEU A 239 -5.60 -7.43 -15.32
C LEU A 239 -5.82 -8.92 -15.06
N SER A 240 -6.87 -9.26 -14.33
CA SER A 240 -7.39 -10.63 -14.26
C SER A 240 -8.09 -10.99 -15.57
N GLU A 241 -8.56 -12.24 -15.68
CA GLU A 241 -9.39 -12.68 -16.81
C GLU A 241 -10.65 -11.81 -16.97
N GLN A 242 -11.13 -11.22 -15.86
CA GLN A 242 -12.28 -10.31 -15.83
C GLN A 242 -11.91 -8.85 -16.18
N LYS A 243 -10.68 -8.58 -16.63
CA LYS A 243 -10.15 -7.24 -16.91
C LYS A 243 -10.15 -6.31 -15.68
N LYS A 244 -10.03 -6.86 -14.47
CA LYS A 244 -9.96 -6.10 -13.22
C LYS A 244 -8.53 -6.04 -12.69
N LYS A 245 -8.17 -4.95 -12.01
CA LYS A 245 -6.89 -4.83 -11.30
C LYS A 245 -6.89 -5.74 -10.08
N TRP A 246 -5.76 -6.35 -9.76
CA TRP A 246 -5.66 -7.23 -8.59
C TRP A 246 -4.30 -7.21 -7.88
N ASP A 247 -3.25 -6.72 -8.54
CA ASP A 247 -1.88 -6.81 -8.02
C ASP A 247 -1.59 -5.77 -6.93
N ALA A 248 -2.13 -6.01 -5.73
CA ALA A 248 -1.84 -5.24 -4.53
C ALA A 248 -0.57 -5.72 -3.81
N THR A 249 0.37 -6.40 -4.51
CA THR A 249 1.53 -7.02 -3.86
C THR A 249 2.35 -6.00 -3.06
N VAL A 250 2.77 -4.90 -3.69
CA VAL A 250 3.62 -3.89 -3.03
C VAL A 250 2.96 -3.23 -1.80
N PRO A 251 1.73 -2.68 -1.89
CA PRO A 251 1.10 -2.07 -0.71
C PRO A 251 0.77 -3.10 0.37
N LEU A 252 0.46 -4.35 0.02
CA LEU A 252 0.31 -5.40 1.03
C LEU A 252 1.65 -5.72 1.71
N ASP A 253 2.77 -5.81 1.00
CA ASP A 253 4.09 -6.01 1.62
C ASP A 253 4.42 -4.89 2.61
N ILE A 254 4.04 -3.64 2.29
CA ILE A 254 4.15 -2.51 3.21
C ILE A 254 3.26 -2.71 4.44
N ALA A 255 2.00 -3.10 4.26
CA ALA A 255 1.07 -3.30 5.38
C ALA A 255 1.53 -4.40 6.34
N PHE A 256 2.01 -5.53 5.81
CA PHE A 256 2.60 -6.61 6.61
C PHE A 256 3.85 -6.13 7.35
N PHE A 257 4.75 -5.42 6.66
CA PHE A 257 5.94 -4.87 7.28
C PHE A 257 5.63 -3.90 8.44
N CYS A 258 4.57 -3.09 8.30
CA CYS A 258 4.10 -2.22 9.39
C CYS A 258 3.57 -3.02 10.59
N ALA A 259 2.80 -4.09 10.34
CA ALA A 259 2.25 -4.94 11.39
C ALA A 259 3.36 -5.68 12.17
N GLU A 260 4.38 -6.19 11.48
CA GLU A 260 5.53 -6.88 12.08
C GLU A 260 6.34 -5.98 13.04
N ARG A 261 6.31 -4.66 12.83
CA ARG A 261 7.10 -3.69 13.62
C ARG A 261 6.45 -3.32 14.96
N GLY A 262 5.17 -3.61 15.17
CA GLY A 262 4.41 -3.28 16.39
C GLY A 262 4.15 -1.79 16.59
N GLU A 263 5.19 -0.94 16.56
CA GLU A 263 5.09 0.52 16.70
C GLU A 263 4.36 1.20 15.53
N ARG A 264 4.13 0.46 14.42
CA ARG A 264 3.47 0.93 13.19
C ARG A 264 2.15 0.22 12.90
N GLN A 265 1.50 -0.28 13.95
CA GLN A 265 0.23 -0.99 13.82
C GLN A 265 -0.90 -0.09 13.28
N ASP A 266 -0.89 1.21 13.60
CA ASP A 266 -1.84 2.18 13.05
C ASP A 266 -1.71 2.29 11.52
N GLU A 267 -0.49 2.47 11.01
CA GLU A 267 -0.25 2.52 9.57
C GLU A 267 -0.61 1.21 8.87
N ALA A 268 -0.40 0.06 9.53
CA ALA A 268 -0.83 -1.24 9.03
C ALA A 268 -2.35 -1.32 8.92
N GLN A 269 -3.08 -1.01 9.99
CA GLN A 269 -4.54 -1.07 10.04
C GLN A 269 -5.17 -0.14 8.98
N ARG A 270 -4.69 1.09 8.88
CA ARG A 270 -5.16 2.08 7.90
C ARG A 270 -4.94 1.58 6.47
N LEU A 271 -3.76 1.05 6.16
CA LEU A 271 -3.46 0.54 4.83
C LEU A 271 -4.26 -0.73 4.50
N PHE A 272 -4.43 -1.67 5.44
CA PHE A 272 -5.30 -2.83 5.25
C PHE A 272 -6.74 -2.41 4.99
N SER A 273 -7.29 -1.49 5.79
CA SER A 273 -8.65 -0.97 5.58
C SER A 273 -8.82 -0.41 4.18
N LEU A 274 -7.91 0.48 3.76
CA LEU A 274 -7.94 1.07 2.42
C LEU A 274 -7.90 0.02 1.30
N LEU A 275 -7.02 -0.98 1.42
CA LEU A 275 -6.89 -2.06 0.42
C LEU A 275 -8.11 -2.98 0.39
N CYS A 276 -8.70 -3.28 1.56
CA CYS A 276 -9.93 -4.07 1.64
C CYS A 276 -11.11 -3.30 1.03
N ASN A 277 -11.20 -1.99 1.25
CA ASN A 277 -12.23 -1.14 0.68
C ASN A 277 -12.15 -1.07 -0.86
N LEU A 278 -10.98 -1.27 -1.47
CA LEU A 278 -10.88 -1.44 -2.93
C LEU A 278 -11.74 -2.60 -3.46
N THR A 279 -12.02 -3.63 -2.65
CA THR A 279 -12.89 -4.76 -3.07
C THR A 279 -14.35 -4.36 -3.28
N CYS A 280 -14.75 -3.17 -2.81
CA CYS A 280 -16.04 -2.56 -3.12
C CYS A 280 -16.11 -2.01 -4.56
N SER A 281 -14.96 -1.83 -5.22
CA SER A 281 -14.90 -1.34 -6.60
C SER A 281 -15.12 -2.47 -7.61
N ALA A 282 -15.92 -2.19 -8.63
CA ALA A 282 -16.11 -3.11 -9.76
C ALA A 282 -14.83 -3.30 -10.60
N GLU A 283 -13.86 -2.39 -10.50
CA GLU A 283 -12.59 -2.41 -11.24
C GLU A 283 -11.49 -3.22 -10.53
N PHE A 284 -11.76 -3.72 -9.31
CA PHE A 284 -10.81 -4.45 -8.50
C PHE A 284 -11.28 -5.90 -8.27
N ASP A 285 -10.36 -6.85 -8.41
CA ASP A 285 -10.64 -8.29 -8.27
C ASP A 285 -10.50 -8.72 -6.80
N GLY A 286 -11.60 -8.60 -6.04
CA GLY A 286 -11.66 -8.98 -4.63
C GLY A 286 -11.20 -10.42 -4.35
N PRO A 287 -11.67 -11.45 -5.06
CA PRO A 287 -11.23 -12.83 -4.85
C PRO A 287 -9.72 -13.03 -5.04
N MET A 288 -9.13 -12.44 -6.09
CA MET A 288 -7.67 -12.48 -6.29
C MET A 288 -6.91 -11.76 -5.19
N PHE A 289 -7.43 -10.65 -4.69
CA PHE A 289 -6.87 -9.92 -3.57
C PHE A 289 -6.89 -10.76 -2.28
N VAL A 290 -8.02 -11.37 -1.94
CA VAL A 290 -8.15 -12.26 -0.76
C VAL A 290 -7.16 -13.42 -0.85
N ASN A 291 -7.01 -14.03 -2.03
CA ASN A 291 -6.02 -15.09 -2.23
C ASN A 291 -4.57 -14.57 -2.08
N SER A 292 -4.28 -13.38 -2.60
CA SER A 292 -2.97 -12.73 -2.45
C SER A 292 -2.67 -12.38 -0.99
N LEU A 293 -3.69 -12.05 -0.20
CA LEU A 293 -3.59 -11.81 1.23
C LEU A 293 -3.38 -13.14 1.99
N ALA A 294 -4.21 -14.15 1.72
CA ALA A 294 -4.13 -15.48 2.33
C ALA A 294 -2.77 -16.15 2.10
N THR A 295 -2.21 -16.04 0.88
CA THR A 295 -0.91 -16.64 0.54
C THR A 295 0.30 -16.04 1.27
N ARG A 296 0.14 -14.90 1.96
CA ARG A 296 1.18 -14.36 2.85
C ARG A 296 1.19 -14.97 4.23
N PHE A 297 0.08 -15.55 4.67
CA PHE A 297 0.07 -16.32 5.90
C PHE A 297 0.67 -17.70 5.62
N TYR A 298 1.62 -18.06 6.44
CA TYR A 298 2.20 -19.39 6.48
C TYR A 298 2.11 -19.92 7.92
N PRO A 299 2.05 -21.25 8.12
CA PRO A 299 2.14 -21.84 9.45
C PRO A 299 3.42 -21.39 10.17
N GLY A 300 3.30 -20.85 11.38
CA GLY A 300 4.37 -20.23 12.15
C GLY A 300 4.63 -18.76 11.80
N TYR A 301 3.66 -18.06 11.20
CA TYR A 301 3.74 -16.61 11.05
C TYR A 301 3.37 -15.93 12.37
N ASP A 302 4.37 -15.49 13.12
CA ASP A 302 4.25 -14.93 14.48
C ASP A 302 3.22 -13.79 14.62
N TYR A 303 2.91 -13.09 13.52
CA TYR A 303 2.00 -11.94 13.50
C TYR A 303 0.64 -12.26 12.89
N ALA A 304 0.30 -13.54 12.69
CA ALA A 304 -0.96 -13.94 12.07
C ALA A 304 -2.18 -13.39 12.82
N GLU A 305 -2.22 -13.54 14.14
CA GLU A 305 -3.31 -13.02 14.98
C GLU A 305 -3.44 -11.50 14.87
N THR A 306 -2.33 -10.77 14.95
CA THR A 306 -2.32 -9.30 14.82
C THR A 306 -2.81 -8.85 13.46
N VAL A 307 -2.33 -9.47 12.37
CA VAL A 307 -2.76 -9.09 11.02
C VAL A 307 -4.21 -9.49 10.75
N ILE A 308 -4.67 -10.67 11.19
CA ILE A 308 -6.05 -11.10 10.97
C ILE A 308 -7.02 -10.21 11.77
N SER A 309 -6.68 -9.84 13.00
CA SER A 309 -7.53 -9.01 13.86
C SER A 309 -7.75 -7.57 13.33
N ILE A 310 -6.79 -6.99 12.60
CA ILE A 310 -6.93 -5.65 11.99
C ILE A 310 -7.71 -5.64 10.68
N LEU A 311 -8.00 -6.80 10.07
CA LEU A 311 -8.78 -6.87 8.83
C LEU A 311 -10.26 -6.55 9.09
N PRO A 312 -10.95 -5.85 8.17
CA PRO A 312 -12.40 -5.71 8.21
C PRO A 312 -13.09 -7.07 8.22
N GLU A 313 -14.22 -7.20 8.93
CA GLU A 313 -14.93 -8.46 9.18
C GLU A 313 -15.16 -9.31 7.92
N THR A 314 -15.64 -8.69 6.84
CA THR A 314 -15.90 -9.36 5.55
C THR A 314 -14.61 -9.94 4.94
N THR A 315 -13.52 -9.19 5.01
CA THR A 315 -12.22 -9.62 4.47
C THR A 315 -11.58 -10.65 5.38
N ARG A 316 -11.64 -10.44 6.70
CA ARG A 316 -11.18 -11.37 7.73
C ARG A 316 -11.84 -12.73 7.57
N PHE A 317 -13.16 -12.77 7.41
CA PHE A 317 -13.93 -13.98 7.11
C PHE A 317 -13.42 -14.66 5.83
N ALA A 318 -13.33 -13.92 4.72
CA ALA A 318 -12.91 -14.46 3.43
C ALA A 318 -11.46 -15.00 3.45
N VAL A 319 -10.54 -14.32 4.13
CA VAL A 319 -9.16 -14.77 4.32
C VAL A 319 -9.12 -16.03 5.16
N CYS A 320 -9.84 -16.10 6.27
CA CYS A 320 -9.86 -17.30 7.11
C CYS A 320 -10.44 -18.51 6.35
N CYS A 321 -11.50 -18.30 5.55
CA CYS A 321 -12.03 -19.33 4.66
C CYS A 321 -10.98 -19.80 3.65
N ALA A 322 -10.26 -18.87 3.02
CA ALA A 322 -9.23 -19.18 2.05
C ALA A 322 -8.07 -19.96 2.69
N LEU A 323 -7.64 -19.58 3.91
CA LEU A 323 -6.58 -20.27 4.64
C LEU A 323 -6.97 -21.71 4.98
N LEU A 324 -8.16 -21.93 5.55
CA LEU A 324 -8.64 -23.26 5.95
C LEU A 324 -9.00 -24.15 4.76
N ALA A 325 -9.34 -23.56 3.61
CA ALA A 325 -9.55 -24.29 2.36
C ALA A 325 -8.25 -24.67 1.64
N LEU A 326 -7.09 -24.12 2.05
CA LEU A 326 -5.81 -24.53 1.45
C LEU A 326 -5.55 -26.00 1.80
N PRO A 327 -5.24 -26.86 0.82
CA PRO A 327 -4.89 -28.23 1.10
C PRO A 327 -3.69 -28.23 2.04
N THR A 328 -3.84 -28.87 3.21
CA THR A 328 -2.72 -29.11 4.11
C THR A 328 -1.63 -29.77 3.31
N ARG A 329 -0.49 -29.08 3.18
CA ARG A 329 0.73 -29.62 2.54
C ARG A 329 1.36 -30.71 3.42
N GLY A 330 0.55 -31.65 3.90
CA GLY A 330 0.98 -32.91 4.48
C GLY A 330 1.39 -33.85 3.37
N GLU A 331 2.48 -33.50 2.69
CA GLU A 331 3.40 -34.41 2.01
C GLU A 331 4.39 -33.56 1.22
N ALA A 332 5.62 -33.51 1.73
CA ALA A 332 6.71 -32.70 1.24
C ALA A 332 7.06 -33.02 -0.22
N ARG A 333 6.39 -32.37 -1.18
CA ARG A 333 7.07 -32.05 -2.44
C ARG A 333 7.97 -30.86 -2.17
N GLY A 334 9.20 -31.19 -1.76
CA GLY A 334 10.35 -30.29 -1.71
C GLY A 334 10.61 -29.66 -3.06
N ARG A 335 9.81 -28.67 -3.43
CA ARG A 335 10.12 -27.73 -4.50
C ARG A 335 10.40 -26.42 -3.82
N ALA A 336 11.69 -26.18 -3.58
CA ALA A 336 12.25 -24.85 -3.63
C ALA A 336 11.73 -24.19 -4.91
N ARG A 337 10.63 -23.42 -4.82
CA ARG A 337 10.15 -22.56 -5.89
C ARG A 337 11.25 -21.51 -6.04
N LYS A 338 12.23 -21.81 -6.90
CA LYS A 338 12.95 -20.76 -7.61
C LYS A 338 11.86 -19.97 -8.31
N GLN A 339 11.51 -18.80 -7.76
CA GLN A 339 10.70 -17.87 -8.52
C GLN A 339 11.38 -17.72 -9.89
N PRO A 340 10.64 -17.79 -11.00
CA PRO A 340 11.22 -17.57 -12.31
C PRO A 340 11.76 -16.14 -12.35
N ILE A 341 13.05 -15.98 -12.03
CA ILE A 341 13.81 -14.80 -12.36
C ILE A 341 13.72 -14.74 -13.88
N ALA A 342 12.97 -13.75 -14.38
CA ALA A 342 12.82 -13.49 -15.79
C ALA A 342 14.21 -13.32 -16.41
N ARG A 343 14.73 -14.42 -16.98
CA ARG A 343 15.98 -14.43 -17.71
C ARG A 343 15.70 -13.59 -18.95
N ARG A 344 16.19 -12.35 -18.98
CA ARG A 344 16.13 -11.47 -20.15
C ARG A 344 16.61 -12.27 -21.37
N LYS A 345 15.68 -12.73 -22.22
CA LYS A 345 15.98 -13.36 -23.51
C LYS A 345 16.71 -12.30 -24.33
N LYS A 346 17.99 -12.52 -24.59
CA LYS A 346 18.77 -11.77 -25.57
C LYS A 346 18.13 -12.07 -26.92
N ALA A 347 17.57 -11.04 -27.57
CA ALA A 347 16.95 -11.17 -28.88
C ALA A 347 18.01 -11.66 -29.88
N ASN A 348 17.80 -12.86 -30.44
CA ASN A 348 18.20 -13.30 -31.77
C ASN A 348 18.00 -14.81 -31.87
N SER A 349 16.83 -15.24 -32.37
CA SER A 349 16.63 -16.54 -33.00
C SER A 349 15.19 -16.62 -33.51
N ILE A 350 15.02 -16.46 -34.81
CA ILE A 350 13.81 -16.83 -35.54
C ILE A 350 13.80 -18.36 -35.60
N GLY A 351 12.82 -19.00 -34.95
CA GLY A 351 12.67 -20.46 -35.01
C GLY A 351 11.50 -20.95 -34.18
N ASN A 352 10.42 -21.35 -34.88
CA ASN A 352 9.29 -22.21 -34.48
C ASN A 352 9.15 -22.53 -32.99
N GLU A 353 8.18 -21.88 -32.33
CA GLU A 353 7.74 -22.21 -30.98
C GLU A 353 6.60 -23.25 -31.01
N GLY A 354 6.89 -24.45 -30.51
CA GLY A 354 5.88 -25.35 -29.96
C GLY A 354 5.36 -24.78 -28.64
N ALA A 355 4.05 -24.89 -28.42
CA ALA A 355 3.36 -24.37 -27.24
C ALA A 355 3.99 -24.89 -25.94
N PRO A 356 4.32 -24.02 -24.96
CA PRO A 356 4.79 -24.46 -23.66
C PRO A 356 3.66 -25.17 -22.89
N PRO A 357 3.98 -26.16 -22.05
CA PRO A 357 2.98 -26.90 -21.29
C PRO A 357 2.30 -26.01 -20.24
N ASP A 358 0.98 -26.12 -20.17
CA ASP A 358 0.11 -25.42 -19.24
C ASP A 358 0.61 -25.55 -17.80
N SER A 359 0.90 -24.41 -17.19
CA SER A 359 1.19 -24.36 -15.75
C SER A 359 -0.09 -24.68 -14.98
N PRO A 360 -0.03 -25.45 -13.87
CA PRO A 360 -1.22 -25.81 -13.12
C PRO A 360 -1.92 -24.55 -12.60
N THR A 361 -3.09 -24.28 -13.16
CA THR A 361 -4.00 -23.22 -12.73
C THR A 361 -4.35 -23.49 -11.27
N MET A 362 -3.88 -22.64 -10.35
CA MET A 362 -4.32 -22.73 -8.96
C MET A 362 -5.82 -22.46 -8.95
N SER A 363 -6.62 -23.44 -8.51
CA SER A 363 -8.05 -23.29 -8.36
C SER A 363 -8.34 -22.10 -7.45
N VAL A 364 -8.84 -21.04 -8.05
CA VAL A 364 -9.21 -19.82 -7.34
C VAL A 364 -10.44 -20.15 -6.52
N VAL A 365 -10.30 -20.16 -5.19
CA VAL A 365 -11.45 -20.32 -4.30
C VAL A 365 -12.35 -19.10 -4.53
N ASN A 366 -13.53 -19.33 -5.10
CA ASN A 366 -14.47 -18.28 -5.50
C ASN A 366 -15.08 -17.64 -4.25
N SER A 367 -14.31 -16.77 -3.61
CA SER A 367 -14.64 -16.14 -2.34
C SER A 367 -15.23 -14.77 -2.63
N ASN A 368 -16.53 -14.72 -2.96
CA ASN A 368 -17.23 -13.44 -3.04
C ASN A 368 -17.45 -12.96 -1.59
N PRO A 369 -16.79 -11.88 -1.13
CA PRO A 369 -16.87 -11.44 0.27
C PRO A 369 -18.28 -11.02 0.71
N ALA A 370 -19.19 -10.78 -0.24
CA ALA A 370 -20.57 -10.39 0.03
C ALA A 370 -21.52 -11.57 0.31
N ILE A 371 -21.12 -12.82 0.01
CA ILE A 371 -22.00 -13.99 0.16
C ILE A 371 -21.51 -14.81 1.36
N LEU A 372 -22.32 -14.84 2.42
CA LEU A 372 -22.07 -15.71 3.56
C LEU A 372 -22.19 -17.17 3.14
N ARG A 373 -21.21 -17.98 3.56
CA ARG A 373 -21.22 -19.43 3.31
C ARG A 373 -22.29 -20.13 4.15
N PRO A 374 -22.86 -21.25 3.67
CA PRO A 374 -23.78 -22.06 4.47
C PRO A 374 -23.14 -22.49 5.80
N PRO A 375 -23.92 -22.61 6.88
CA PRO A 375 -23.42 -23.05 8.20
C PRO A 375 -22.64 -24.35 8.14
N SER A 376 -23.13 -25.32 7.35
CA SER A 376 -22.48 -26.62 7.15
C SER A 376 -21.06 -26.49 6.63
N GLU A 377 -20.81 -25.58 5.68
CA GLU A 377 -19.48 -25.33 5.15
C GLU A 377 -18.55 -24.71 6.21
N ILE A 378 -19.08 -23.85 7.07
CA ILE A 378 -18.30 -23.30 8.21
C ILE A 378 -17.91 -24.40 9.18
N VAL A 379 -18.82 -25.34 9.47
CA VAL A 379 -18.51 -26.50 10.30
C VAL A 379 -17.40 -27.34 9.69
N ASP A 380 -17.44 -27.57 8.38
CA ASP A 380 -16.41 -28.33 7.69
C ASP A 380 -15.05 -27.61 7.73
N LEU A 381 -15.04 -26.28 7.57
CA LEU A 381 -13.84 -25.47 7.73
C LEU A 381 -13.30 -25.47 9.16
N LEU A 382 -14.16 -25.45 10.19
CA LEU A 382 -13.75 -25.56 11.59
C LEU A 382 -13.13 -26.92 11.92
N LYS A 383 -13.55 -27.98 11.22
CA LYS A 383 -12.96 -29.33 11.31
C LYS A 383 -11.68 -29.50 10.48
N SER A 384 -11.44 -28.61 9.53
CA SER A 384 -10.24 -28.67 8.69
C SER A 384 -8.95 -28.47 9.51
N THR A 385 -7.84 -28.91 8.94
CA THR A 385 -6.50 -28.71 9.51
C THR A 385 -5.78 -27.63 8.70
N TRP A 386 -5.05 -26.73 9.36
CA TRP A 386 -4.20 -25.74 8.71
C TRP A 386 -3.02 -25.39 9.61
N GLY A 387 -1.80 -25.69 9.18
CA GLY A 387 -0.61 -25.35 9.95
C GLY A 387 -0.47 -26.11 11.27
N ASP A 388 0.17 -25.47 12.24
CA ASP A 388 0.22 -25.94 13.62
C ASP A 388 -1.14 -25.76 14.30
N GLU A 389 -1.43 -26.56 15.32
CA GLU A 389 -2.70 -26.51 16.06
C GLU A 389 -2.96 -25.10 16.62
N ALA A 390 -1.95 -24.45 17.18
CA ALA A 390 -2.08 -23.09 17.72
C ALA A 390 -2.51 -22.07 16.65
N ASP A 391 -1.85 -22.09 15.49
CA ASP A 391 -2.19 -21.19 14.36
C ASP A 391 -3.57 -21.50 13.79
N ALA A 392 -3.91 -22.79 13.67
CA ALA A 392 -5.22 -23.24 13.22
C ALA A 392 -6.33 -22.68 14.10
N LEU A 393 -6.14 -22.71 15.43
CA LEU A 393 -7.11 -22.19 16.39
C LEU A 393 -7.31 -20.68 16.24
N VAL A 394 -6.24 -19.91 16.00
CA VAL A 394 -6.36 -18.46 15.74
C VAL A 394 -7.19 -18.18 14.48
N VAL A 395 -6.91 -18.89 13.39
CA VAL A 395 -7.66 -18.72 12.13
C VAL A 395 -9.13 -19.16 12.29
N LYS A 396 -9.39 -20.29 12.96
CA LYS A 396 -10.74 -20.79 13.24
C LYS A 396 -11.52 -19.84 14.16
N PHE A 397 -10.87 -19.28 15.17
CA PHE A 397 -11.47 -18.27 16.05
C PHE A 397 -11.92 -17.06 15.24
N HIS A 398 -11.04 -16.47 14.43
CA HIS A 398 -11.38 -15.32 13.61
C HIS A 398 -12.40 -15.64 12.52
N LEU A 399 -12.39 -16.85 11.95
CA LEU A 399 -13.42 -17.33 11.02
C LEU A 399 -14.79 -17.26 11.69
N LEU A 400 -14.97 -17.95 12.83
CA LEU A 400 -16.25 -18.05 13.50
C LEU A 400 -16.70 -16.70 14.05
N HIS A 401 -15.79 -15.95 14.68
CA HIS A 401 -16.07 -14.61 15.18
C HIS A 401 -16.63 -13.69 14.08
N SER A 402 -15.97 -13.66 12.92
CA SER A 402 -16.41 -12.84 11.78
C SER A 402 -17.71 -13.36 11.17
N TYR A 403 -17.90 -14.67 11.13
CA TYR A 403 -19.14 -15.27 10.64
C TYR A 403 -20.34 -14.86 11.50
N LEU A 404 -20.19 -14.85 12.82
CA LEU A 404 -21.22 -14.41 13.75
C LEU A 404 -21.53 -12.92 13.61
N ASP A 405 -20.50 -12.06 13.48
CA ASP A 405 -20.68 -10.62 13.26
C ASP A 405 -21.47 -10.34 11.97
N LEU A 406 -21.08 -11.01 10.88
CA LEU A 406 -21.72 -10.82 9.58
C LEU A 406 -23.14 -11.41 9.53
N ARG A 407 -23.45 -12.40 10.35
CA ARG A 407 -24.79 -13.01 10.42
C ARG A 407 -25.76 -12.20 11.28
N HIS A 408 -25.29 -11.56 12.35
CA HIS A 408 -26.12 -10.79 13.27
C HIS A 408 -27.11 -9.79 12.61
N PRO A 409 -26.75 -9.03 11.55
CA PRO A 409 -27.69 -8.10 10.91
C PRO A 409 -28.70 -8.74 9.94
N VAL A 410 -28.60 -10.04 9.64
CA VAL A 410 -29.46 -10.70 8.63
C VAL A 410 -30.83 -11.04 9.25
N PRO A 411 -31.96 -10.53 8.72
CA PRO A 411 -33.29 -10.84 9.25
C PRO A 411 -33.60 -12.33 9.18
N VAL A 412 -34.12 -12.87 10.28
CA VAL A 412 -34.67 -14.23 10.39
C VAL A 412 -35.89 -14.31 9.48
N GLY A 413 -35.76 -14.91 8.29
CA GLY A 413 -36.82 -14.79 7.29
C GLY A 413 -36.84 -15.81 6.17
N GLU A 414 -35.78 -15.98 5.39
CA GLU A 414 -35.98 -16.67 4.10
C GLU A 414 -34.90 -17.68 3.67
N ASN A 415 -33.74 -17.80 4.33
CA ASN A 415 -32.68 -18.68 3.83
C ASN A 415 -31.87 -19.41 4.90
N ASP A 416 -32.42 -19.62 6.10
CA ASP A 416 -31.55 -20.04 7.21
C ASP A 416 -32.04 -21.16 8.14
N VAL A 417 -32.80 -22.09 7.56
CA VAL A 417 -33.27 -23.28 8.27
C VAL A 417 -32.10 -24.09 8.86
N ASP A 418 -30.96 -24.14 8.16
CA ASP A 418 -29.79 -24.90 8.60
C ASP A 418 -29.17 -24.32 9.87
N TRP A 419 -29.03 -22.99 9.95
CA TRP A 419 -28.47 -22.33 11.13
C TRP A 419 -29.39 -22.41 12.34
N GLU A 420 -30.67 -22.11 12.14
CA GLU A 420 -31.67 -22.24 13.21
C GLU A 420 -31.71 -23.67 13.74
N ASN A 421 -31.63 -24.67 12.84
CA ASN A 421 -31.57 -26.05 13.24
C ASN A 421 -30.27 -26.37 14.02
N MET A 422 -29.12 -25.84 13.60
CA MET A 422 -27.85 -26.02 14.30
C MET A 422 -27.85 -25.38 15.70
N LEU A 423 -28.41 -24.19 15.85
CA LEU A 423 -28.56 -23.54 17.15
C LEU A 423 -29.53 -24.30 18.05
N ARG A 424 -30.72 -24.65 17.53
CA ARG A 424 -31.74 -25.40 18.28
C ARG A 424 -31.27 -26.78 18.75
N THR A 425 -30.45 -27.45 17.96
CA THR A 425 -29.91 -28.77 18.31
C THR A 425 -28.67 -28.71 19.20
N GLY A 426 -28.12 -27.51 19.46
CA GLY A 426 -26.85 -27.34 20.17
C GLY A 426 -25.65 -27.88 19.37
N ALA A 427 -25.82 -28.12 18.07
CA ALA A 427 -24.77 -28.67 17.22
C ALA A 427 -23.59 -27.70 17.11
N MET A 428 -23.86 -26.39 17.04
CA MET A 428 -22.79 -25.39 16.98
C MET A 428 -22.00 -25.30 18.29
N ASP A 429 -22.67 -25.37 19.45
CA ASP A 429 -22.01 -25.37 20.76
C ASP A 429 -21.04 -26.55 20.88
N GLN A 430 -21.49 -27.75 20.50
CA GLN A 430 -20.65 -28.96 20.49
C GLN A 430 -19.43 -28.81 19.57
N ILE A 431 -19.57 -28.12 18.43
CA ILE A 431 -18.46 -27.88 17.51
C ILE A 431 -17.48 -26.88 18.11
N VAL A 432 -17.95 -25.82 18.77
CA VAL A 432 -17.10 -24.86 19.47
C VAL A 432 -16.34 -25.53 20.60
N GLU A 433 -17.04 -26.31 21.44
CA GLU A 433 -16.43 -27.08 22.51
C GLU A 433 -15.36 -28.05 21.99
N ALA A 434 -15.67 -28.80 20.94
CA ALA A 434 -14.73 -29.75 20.35
C ALA A 434 -13.52 -29.06 19.68
N THR A 435 -13.75 -27.91 19.02
CA THR A 435 -12.69 -27.21 18.26
C THR A 435 -11.75 -26.45 19.19
N PHE A 436 -12.26 -25.85 20.27
CA PHE A 436 -11.51 -24.96 21.16
C PHE A 436 -11.26 -25.57 22.55
N ALA A 437 -11.35 -26.90 22.70
CA ALA A 437 -11.13 -27.61 23.96
C ALA A 437 -9.76 -27.29 24.63
N SER A 438 -8.75 -26.94 23.85
CA SER A 438 -7.41 -26.56 24.34
C SER A 438 -7.29 -25.08 24.74
N ARG A 439 -8.31 -24.25 24.45
CA ARG A 439 -8.33 -22.79 24.66
C ARG A 439 -9.68 -22.36 25.27
N GLN A 440 -9.83 -22.64 26.57
CA GLN A 440 -11.04 -22.32 27.34
C GLN A 440 -11.47 -20.85 27.21
N ASP A 441 -10.50 -19.92 27.16
CA ASP A 441 -10.72 -18.48 27.00
C ASP A 441 -11.47 -18.13 25.70
N LEU A 442 -11.05 -18.72 24.58
CA LEU A 442 -11.67 -18.51 23.28
C LEU A 442 -13.03 -19.21 23.19
N MET A 443 -13.12 -20.40 23.78
CA MET A 443 -14.34 -21.21 23.83
C MET A 443 -15.46 -20.47 24.57
N ASP A 444 -15.19 -19.99 25.80
CA ASP A 444 -16.17 -19.27 26.62
C ASP A 444 -16.65 -18.00 25.91
N TYR A 445 -15.73 -17.26 25.28
CA TYR A 445 -16.07 -16.08 24.49
C TYR A 445 -17.00 -16.41 23.31
N LEU A 446 -16.68 -17.45 22.53
CA LEU A 446 -17.47 -17.83 21.35
C LEU A 446 -18.86 -18.37 21.73
N LEU A 447 -18.96 -19.14 22.81
CA LEU A 447 -20.24 -19.62 23.34
C LEU A 447 -21.11 -18.47 23.84
N ALA A 448 -20.53 -17.51 24.57
CA ALA A 448 -21.25 -16.31 24.99
C ALA A 448 -21.75 -15.49 23.79
N LYS A 449 -20.94 -15.38 22.73
CA LYS A 449 -21.33 -14.69 21.50
C LYS A 449 -22.43 -15.45 20.74
N LEU A 450 -22.34 -16.77 20.63
CA LEU A 450 -23.39 -17.60 20.03
C LEU A 450 -24.73 -17.43 20.73
N ALA A 451 -24.74 -17.35 22.07
CA ALA A 451 -25.95 -17.11 22.85
C ALA A 451 -26.60 -15.74 22.58
N THR A 452 -25.86 -14.77 22.02
CA THR A 452 -26.45 -13.49 21.56
C THR A 452 -27.04 -13.56 20.16
N CYS A 453 -26.72 -14.61 19.40
CA CYS A 453 -27.21 -14.85 18.04
C CYS A 453 -28.42 -15.81 17.99
N SER A 454 -28.73 -16.50 19.09
CA SER A 454 -29.94 -17.31 19.30
C SER A 454 -31.10 -16.46 19.80
#